data_AF-A0YY78-F1
#
_entry.id   AF-A0YY78-F1
#
_cell.length_a   1.000
_cell.length_b   1.000
_cell.length_c   1.000
_cell.angle_alpha   90.00
_cell.angle_beta   90.00
_cell.angle_gamma   90.00
#
_symmetry.space_group_name_H-M   'P 1'
#
loop_
_entity.id
_entity.type
_entity.pdbx_description
1 polymer ?
#
loop_
_entity_poly.entity_id
_entity_poly.type
_entity_poly.pdbx_seq_one_letter_code
_entity_poly.pdbx_strand_id
1 'polypeptide(L)' 'MNIFHALADMIVYVSEAAARIFTPSDNIYPVIGVQPFEGFISGSSEWED' A
#
# COMPACT_ATOMS: atom_id res chain seq x y z
N MET A 1 -25.71 -27.89 14.76
CA MET A 1 -24.37 -27.29 14.55
C MET A 1 -23.34 -28.37 14.78
N ASN A 2 -22.47 -28.61 13.80
CA ASN A 2 -21.44 -29.63 13.89
C ASN A 2 -20.17 -28.98 14.47
N ILE A 3 -19.63 -29.52 15.57
CA ILE A 3 -18.46 -28.96 16.27
C ILE A 3 -17.26 -28.82 15.30
N PHE A 4 -17.16 -29.73 14.33
CA PHE A 4 -16.14 -29.70 13.29
C PHE A 4 -16.27 -28.52 12.34
N HIS A 5 -17.49 -28.06 12.09
CA HIS A 5 -17.74 -26.89 11.25
C HIS A 5 -17.30 -25.61 11.97
N ALA A 6 -17.67 -25.46 13.26
CA ALA A 6 -17.25 -24.32 14.06
C ALA A 6 -15.71 -24.25 14.25
N LEU A 7 -15.03 -25.39 14.34
CA LEU A 7 -13.57 -25.45 14.40
C LEU A 7 -12.93 -25.02 13.07
N ALA A 8 -13.49 -25.46 11.94
CA ALA A 8 -13.02 -25.05 10.62
C ALA A 8 -13.15 -23.53 10.43
N ASP A 9 -14.30 -22.96 10.81
CA ASP A 9 -14.56 -21.52 10.72
C ASP A 9 -13.60 -20.72 11.61
N MET A 10 -13.30 -21.21 12.82
CA MET A 10 -12.31 -20.60 13.71
C MET A 10 -10.91 -20.58 13.07
N ILE A 11 -10.47 -21.70 12.52
CA ILE A 11 -9.15 -21.81 11.88
C ILE A 11 -9.05 -20.84 10.70
N VAL A 12 -10.08 -20.77 9.85
CA VAL A 12 -10.14 -19.81 8.74
C VAL A 12 -10.02 -18.39 9.26
N TYR A 13 -10.83 -18.00 10.24
CA TYR A 13 -10.84 -16.65 10.80
C TYR A 13 -9.48 -16.24 11.39
N VAL A 14 -8.84 -17.12 12.17
CA VAL A 14 -7.53 -16.86 12.76
C VAL A 14 -6.45 -16.79 11.68
N SER A 15 -6.51 -17.67 10.67
CA SER A 15 -5.54 -17.68 9.58
C SER A 15 -5.60 -16.42 8.70
N GLU A 16 -6.81 -15.90 8.43
CA GLU A 16 -7.00 -14.65 7.69
C GLU A 16 -6.50 -13.44 8.48
N ALA A 17 -6.76 -13.40 9.79
CA ALA A 17 -6.25 -12.34 10.66
C ALA A 17 -4.73 -12.36 10.74
N ALA A 18 -4.13 -13.55 10.90
CA ALA A 18 -2.69 -13.72 10.88
C ALA A 18 -2.08 -13.29 9.54
N ALA A 19 -2.69 -13.67 8.41
CA ALA A 19 -2.26 -13.20 7.11
C ALA A 19 -2.27 -11.67 7.07
N ARG A 20 -3.35 -10.99 7.47
CA ARG A 20 -3.40 -9.51 7.45
C ARG A 20 -2.34 -8.83 8.32
N ILE A 21 -2.01 -9.40 9.49
CA ILE A 21 -1.04 -8.82 10.43
C ILE A 21 0.41 -9.07 9.97
N PHE A 22 0.69 -10.25 9.43
CA PHE A 22 2.04 -10.69 9.10
C PHE A 22 2.34 -10.71 7.59
N THR A 23 1.40 -10.28 6.74
CA THR A 23 1.69 -10.02 5.32
C THR A 23 2.74 -8.92 5.23
N PRO A 24 3.68 -9.01 4.28
CA PRO A 24 4.60 -7.91 3.99
C PRO A 24 3.86 -6.60 3.89
N SER A 25 4.36 -5.58 4.59
CA SER A 25 3.75 -4.25 4.56
C SER A 25 3.74 -3.73 3.13
N ASP A 26 2.58 -3.39 2.59
CA ASP A 26 2.44 -2.66 1.31
C ASP A 26 3.01 -1.24 1.38
N ASN A 27 3.48 -0.81 2.57
CA ASN A 27 4.14 0.48 2.79
C ASN A 27 5.59 0.51 2.27
N ILE A 28 5.92 -0.38 1.33
CA ILE A 28 7.10 -0.25 0.49
C ILE A 28 6.80 0.88 -0.50
N TYR A 29 7.07 2.12 -0.07
CA TYR A 29 7.25 3.20 -1.02
C TYR A 29 8.24 2.72 -2.09
N PRO A 30 7.99 2.98 -3.38
CA PRO A 30 8.93 2.60 -4.40
C PRO A 30 10.30 3.19 -4.02
N VAL A 31 11.33 2.34 -3.96
CA VAL A 31 12.73 2.76 -3.71
C VAL A 31 13.14 3.83 -4.74
N ILE A 32 12.44 3.89 -5.87
CA ILE A 32 12.52 4.90 -6.92
C ILE A 32 11.12 5.43 -7.25
N GLY A 33 10.58 6.29 -6.39
CA GLY A 33 9.58 7.27 -6.80
C GLY A 33 10.30 8.47 -7.40
N VAL A 34 10.04 8.82 -8.66
CA VAL A 34 10.43 10.15 -9.14
C VAL A 34 9.69 11.18 -8.28
N GLN A 35 10.43 12.02 -7.55
CA GLN A 35 9.84 13.22 -6.97
C GLN A 35 9.21 14.03 -8.11
N PRO A 36 7.97 14.51 -7.97
CA PRO A 36 7.47 15.56 -8.87
C PRO A 36 8.43 16.76 -8.77
N PHE A 37 8.82 17.34 -9.90
CA PHE A 37 9.62 18.56 -9.91
C PHE A 37 8.80 19.70 -9.29
N GLU A 38 9.20 20.16 -8.10
CA GLU A 38 8.61 21.33 -7.41
C GLU A 38 9.17 22.68 -7.91
N GLY A 39 9.74 22.72 -9.11
CA GLY A 39 10.25 23.97 -9.69
C GLY A 39 9.28 24.59 -10.68
N PHE A 40 9.30 25.92 -10.75
CA PHE A 40 8.70 26.63 -11.88
C PHE A 40 9.58 26.42 -13.13
N ILE A 41 8.95 26.27 -14.29
CA ILE A 41 9.66 26.24 -15.57
C ILE A 41 10.29 27.63 -15.75
N SER A 42 11.59 27.75 -15.52
CA SER A 42 12.37 28.92 -15.90
C SER A 42 12.44 28.98 -17.43
N GLY A 43 11.40 29.53 -18.03
CA GLY A 43 11.20 29.60 -19.48
C GLY A 43 9.81 30.08 -19.90
N SER A 44 8.89 30.39 -18.98
CA SER A 44 7.83 31.35 -19.30
C SER A 44 8.52 32.66 -19.66
N SER A 45 8.42 33.01 -20.94
CA SER A 45 9.00 34.17 -21.62
C SER A 45 9.11 35.42 -20.73
N GLU A 46 10.26 35.58 -20.07
CA GLU A 46 10.69 36.85 -19.48
C GLU A 46 11.73 37.50 -20.41
N TRP A 47 11.42 37.47 -21.71
CA TRP A 47 12.10 38.24 -22.76
C TRP A 47 11.03 38.77 -23.72
N GLU A 48 10.00 39.41 -23.17
CA GLU A 48 9.23 40.45 -23.86
C GLU A 48 9.50 41.76 -23.14
N ASP A 49 10.66 42.35 -23.43
CA ASP A 49 10.93 43.80 -23.58
C ASP A 49 12.38 44.01 -24.06
#